data_AF-A0A7C4FQ95-F1
#
_entry.id   AF-A0A7C4FQ95-F1
#
_cell.length_a   1.000
_cell.length_b   1.000
_cell.length_c   1.000
_cell.angle_alpha   90.00
_cell.angle_beta   90.00
_cell.angle_gamma   90.00
#
_symmetry.space_group_name_H-M   'P 1'
#
loop_
_entity.id
_entity.type
_entity.pdbx_description
1 polymer ?
#
loop_
_entity_poly.entity_id
_entity_poly.type
_entity_poly.pdbx_seq_one_letter_code
_entity_poly.pdbx_strand_id
1 'polypeptide(L)' 'MAFSNKYGKINIPGIGEDEPVFILRAQDKLALWTIEMYRILCQSHGAKVSETLGEIVEAFKNWSGHQKLPD' A
#
# COMPACT_ATOMS: atom_id res chain seq x y z
N MET A 1 -1.18 -10.25 -7.17
CA MET A 1 -2.54 -10.66 -7.57
C MET A 1 -3.44 -10.45 -6.36
N ALA A 2 -4.75 -10.22 -6.54
CA ALA A 2 -5.67 -10.14 -5.40
C ALA A 2 -5.77 -11.48 -4.64
N PHE A 3 -5.23 -12.57 -5.22
CA PHE A 3 -4.87 -13.80 -4.52
C PHE A 3 -3.39 -13.79 -4.07
N SER A 4 -3.14 -14.09 -2.78
CA SER A 4 -1.81 -14.23 -2.19
C SER A 4 -1.69 -15.55 -1.43
N ASN A 5 -0.59 -16.28 -1.59
CA ASN A 5 -0.32 -17.48 -0.77
C ASN A 5 -0.26 -17.17 0.74
N LYS A 6 0.02 -15.90 1.09
CA LYS A 6 0.15 -15.43 2.47
C LYS A 6 -1.17 -14.95 3.07
N TYR A 7 -2.06 -14.38 2.26
CA TYR A 7 -3.30 -13.73 2.72
C TYR A 7 -4.58 -14.36 2.15
N GLY A 8 -4.46 -15.38 1.30
CA GLY A 8 -5.57 -15.97 0.57
C GLY A 8 -6.13 -15.03 -0.50
N LYS A 9 -7.44 -15.16 -0.76
CA LYS A 9 -8.18 -14.28 -1.67
C LYS A 9 -8.58 -12.99 -0.94
N ILE A 10 -8.14 -11.86 -1.46
CA ILE A 10 -8.49 -10.52 -0.97
C ILE A 10 -9.54 -9.94 -1.92
N ASN A 11 -10.70 -9.58 -1.39
CA ASN A 11 -11.72 -8.89 -2.17
C ASN A 11 -11.44 -7.38 -2.12
N ILE A 12 -10.95 -6.81 -3.22
CA ILE A 12 -10.63 -5.38 -3.33
C ILE A 12 -11.63 -4.76 -4.33
N PRO A 13 -12.54 -3.88 -3.88
CA PRO A 13 -13.52 -3.27 -4.77
C PRO A 13 -12.85 -2.57 -5.97
N GLY A 14 -13.32 -2.88 -7.18
CA GLY A 14 -12.83 -2.26 -8.41
C GLY A 14 -11.52 -2.82 -8.97
N ILE A 15 -10.96 -3.88 -8.37
CA ILE A 15 -9.74 -4.55 -8.82
C ILE A 15 -10.08 -5.97 -9.27
N GLY A 16 -9.54 -6.39 -10.42
CA GLY A 16 -9.76 -7.74 -10.94
C GLY A 16 -9.14 -8.83 -10.06
N GLU A 17 -9.71 -10.04 -10.05
CA GLU A 17 -9.22 -11.13 -9.20
C GLU A 17 -7.75 -11.50 -9.50
N ASP A 18 -7.35 -11.42 -10.77
CA ASP A 18 -5.99 -11.71 -11.23
C ASP A 18 -5.09 -10.47 -11.31
N GLU A 19 -5.62 -9.28 -10.99
CA GLU A 19 -4.88 -8.03 -11.11
C GLU A 19 -3.75 -7.97 -10.06
N PRO A 20 -2.51 -7.65 -10.47
CA PRO A 20 -1.40 -7.54 -9.53
C PRO A 20 -1.58 -6.33 -8.61
N VAL A 21 -1.49 -6.57 -7.31
CA VAL A 21 -1.55 -5.54 -6.27
C VAL A 21 -0.32 -5.65 -5.36
N PHE A 22 0.11 -4.51 -4.85
CA PHE A 22 1.07 -4.43 -3.74
C PHE A 22 0.31 -4.31 -2.43
N ILE A 23 0.73 -5.06 -1.41
CA ILE A 23 0.17 -4.99 -0.05
C ILE A 23 1.27 -4.44 0.86
N LEU A 24 0.98 -3.32 1.51
CA LEU A 24 1.82 -2.73 2.53
C LEU A 24 1.10 -2.85 3.87
N ARG A 25 1.78 -3.39 4.89
CA ARG A 25 1.18 -3.53 6.22
C ARG A 25 1.67 -2.40 7.11
N ALA A 26 0.80 -1.93 8.00
CA ALA A 26 1.17 -0.89 8.98
C ALA A 26 2.35 -1.30 9.89
N GLN A 27 2.52 -2.61 10.13
CA GLN A 27 3.67 -3.14 10.85
C GLN A 27 5.00 -3.07 10.10
N ASP A 28 5.00 -2.82 8.79
CA ASP A 28 6.22 -2.82 8.00
C ASP A 28 6.90 -1.46 8.11
N LYS A 29 8.10 -1.41 8.70
CA LYS A 29 8.90 -0.18 8.88
C LYS A 29 9.17 0.57 7.57
N LEU A 30 9.12 -0.12 6.43
CA LEU A 30 9.38 0.44 5.10
C LEU A 30 8.12 0.94 4.39
N ALA A 31 6.91 0.62 4.88
CA ALA A 31 5.68 0.89 4.15
C ALA A 31 5.44 2.37 3.86
N LEU A 32 5.65 3.24 4.85
CA LEU A 32 5.48 4.68 4.69
C LEU A 32 6.41 5.24 3.59
N TRP A 33 7.68 4.83 3.60
CA TRP A 33 8.66 5.23 2.59
C TRP A 33 8.30 4.71 1.21
N THR A 34 7.79 3.47 1.11
CA THR A 34 7.32 2.91 -0.15
C THR A 34 6.14 3.69 -0.72
N ILE A 35 5.18 4.09 0.11
CA ILE A 35 4.03 4.92 -0.31
C ILE A 35 4.52 6.26 -0.88
N GLU A 36 5.41 6.94 -0.16
CA GLU A 36 5.97 8.23 -0.57
C GLU A 36 6.76 8.12 -1.88
N MET A 37 7.62 7.10 -2.01
CA MET A 37 8.37 6.82 -3.23
C MET A 37 7.42 6.57 -4.41
N TYR A 38 6.39 5.74 -4.23
CA TYR A 38 5.45 5.43 -5.28
C TYR A 38 4.65 6.66 -5.71
N ARG A 39 4.24 7.53 -4.76
CA ARG A 39 3.60 8.81 -5.07
C ARG A 39 4.46 9.67 -5.98
N ILE A 40 5.75 9.80 -5.66
CA ILE A 40 6.70 10.59 -6.46
C ILE A 40 6.84 10.01 -7.87
N LEU A 41 6.94 8.70 -8.00
CA LEU A 41 7.03 8.02 -9.30
C LEU A 41 5.77 8.22 -10.15
N CYS A 42 4.59 8.11 -9.56
CA CYS A 42 3.33 8.38 -10.25
C CYS A 42 3.27 9.83 -10.75
N GLN A 43 3.61 10.79 -9.88
CA GLN A 43 3.64 12.20 -10.24
C GLN A 43 4.61 12.50 -11.39
N SER A 44 5.81 11.89 -11.37
CA SER A 44 6.81 12.12 -12.42
C SER A 44 6.43 11.56 -13.78
N HIS A 45 5.52 10.57 -13.83
CA HIS A 45 5.03 9.96 -15.07
C HIS A 45 3.59 10.36 -15.42
N GLY A 46 3.03 11.39 -14.75
CA GLY A 46 1.68 11.88 -15.03
C GLY A 46 0.55 10.93 -14.62
N ALA A 47 0.86 9.90 -13.83
CA ALA A 47 -0.15 9.00 -13.28
C ALA A 47 -0.87 9.67 -12.11
N LYS A 48 -2.20 9.61 -12.12
CA LYS A 48 -3.02 10.11 -11.01
C LYS A 48 -2.91 9.16 -9.84
N VAL A 49 -2.77 9.72 -8.64
CA VAL A 49 -2.87 8.98 -7.38
C VAL A 49 -4.15 9.39 -6.68
N SER A 50 -4.73 8.49 -5.88
CA SER A 50 -5.94 8.78 -5.11
C SER A 50 -5.78 10.02 -4.25
N GLU A 51 -6.79 10.88 -4.20
CA GLU A 51 -6.84 12.06 -3.34
C GLU A 51 -6.80 11.68 -1.85
N THR A 52 -7.28 10.47 -1.51
CA THR A 52 -7.26 9.92 -0.15
C THR A 52 -5.89 9.43 0.30
N LEU A 53 -4.85 9.49 -0.54
CA LEU A 53 -3.52 9.00 -0.18
C LEU A 53 -2.95 9.71 1.06
N GLY A 54 -3.24 11.01 1.22
CA GLY A 54 -2.82 11.76 2.40
C GLY A 54 -3.36 11.17 3.71
N GLU A 55 -4.61 10.71 3.70
CA GLU A 55 -5.24 10.07 4.86
C GLU A 55 -4.56 8.74 5.20
N ILE A 56 -4.18 7.97 4.18
CA ILE A 56 -3.43 6.72 4.35
C ILE A 56 -2.04 6.99 4.94
N VAL A 57 -1.33 8.00 4.42
CA VAL A 57 -0.02 8.40 4.96
C VAL A 57 -0.11 8.76 6.44
N GLU A 58 -1.12 9.55 6.83
CA GLU A 58 -1.34 9.90 8.24
C GLU A 58 -1.74 8.69 9.09
N ALA A 59 -2.54 7.77 8.56
CA ALA A 59 -2.88 6.52 9.26
C ALA A 59 -1.63 5.67 9.54
N PHE A 60 -0.69 5.57 8.59
CA PHE A 60 0.57 4.85 8.78
C PHE A 60 1.49 5.53 9.80
N LYS A 61 1.58 6.87 9.78
CA LYS A 61 2.40 7.64 10.74
C LYS A 61 1.90 7.50 12.18
N ASN A 62 0.58 7.45 12.36
CA ASN A 62 -0.06 7.41 13.68
C ASN A 62 -0.35 5.99 14.18
N TRP A 63 0.04 4.95 13.43
CA TRP A 63 -0.19 3.58 13.83
C TRP A 63 0.72 3.19 15.00
N SER A 64 0.12 2.85 16.14
CA SER A 64 0.81 2.58 17.41
C SER A 64 1.21 1.12 17.63
N GLY A 65 0.95 0.25 16.67
CA GLY A 65 1.31 -1.17 16.76
C GLY A 65 2.81 -1.43 16.64
N HIS A 66 3.24 -2.65 16.97
CA HIS A 66 4.64 -3.04 16.87
C HIS A 66 5.09 -3.09 15.39
N GLN A 67 6.11 -2.28 15.06
CA GLN A 67 6.69 -2.25 13.72
C GLN A 67 7.94 -3.15 13.62
N LYS A 68 8.03 -3.88 12.52
CA LYS A 68 9.15 -4.77 12.16
C LYS A 68 9.58 -4.56 10.71
N LEU A 69 10.75 -5.11 10.35
CA LEU A 69 11.12 -5.19 8.94
C LEU A 69 10.19 -6.17 8.22
N PRO A 70 9.80 -5.88 6.97
CA PRO A 70 8.99 -6.80 6.18
C PRO A 70 9.73 -8.12 5.98
N ASP A 71 8.94 -9.19 5.90
CA ASP A 71 9.37 -10.57 5.63
C ASP A 71 9.09 -10.97 4.17
#